data_AF-X1QC28-F1
#
_entry.id   AF-X1QC28-F1
#
_cell.length_a   1.000
_cell.length_b   1.000
_cell.length_c   1.000
_cell.angle_alpha   90.00
_cell.angle_beta   90.00
_cell.angle_gamma   90.00
#
_symmetry.space_group_name_H-M   'P 1'
#
loop_
_entity.id
_entity.type
_entity.pdbx_description
1 polymer ?
#
loop_
_entity_poly.entity_id
_entity_poly.type
_entity_poly.pdbx_seq_one_letter_code
_entity_poly.pdbx_strand_id
1 'polypeptide(L)'
;MLGKSDQPYEVEVRHVIEIPLGAGFGSSGGGAMSLALALNEALDLGLTYMEAARVAHVAEIECKTGLGTVFAATVGGFGALVKPGGPGIGESIKYPRSSELSVVYLHFGPMATKDALSDPDMRRRINEVGGRYVDRISEDLRPDLFMELSQKFTRYVDISTPRLKAVLERAWEQKVPCT
;
A
#
# COMPACT_ATOMS: atom_id res chain seq x y z
N MET A 1 -12.66 -5.94 18.19
CA MET A 1 -11.53 -6.04 19.13
C MET A 1 -11.97 -5.75 20.56
N LEU A 2 -12.47 -4.55 20.86
CA LEU A 2 -12.91 -4.17 22.22
C LEU A 2 -14.12 -4.96 22.75
N GLY A 3 -14.96 -5.54 21.88
CA GLY A 3 -16.06 -6.42 22.30
C GLY A 3 -15.64 -7.78 22.87
N LYS A 4 -14.33 -8.06 22.98
CA LYS A 4 -13.77 -9.24 23.66
C LYS A 4 -13.29 -8.93 25.09
N SER A 5 -13.47 -7.71 25.55
CA SER A 5 -13.03 -7.25 26.86
C SER A 5 -14.14 -7.38 27.91
N ASP A 6 -13.78 -7.82 29.13
CA ASP A 6 -14.73 -8.05 30.23
C ASP A 6 -15.03 -6.79 31.07
N GLN A 7 -14.33 -5.67 30.80
CA GLN A 7 -14.50 -4.41 31.53
C GLN A 7 -14.25 -3.18 30.64
N PRO A 8 -14.75 -1.97 31.01
CA PRO A 8 -14.44 -0.74 30.28
C PRO A 8 -12.99 -0.30 30.50
N TYR A 9 -12.37 0.23 29.45
CA TYR A 9 -11.01 0.76 29.48
C TYR A 9 -10.99 2.21 29.02
N GLU A 10 -10.17 3.03 29.66
CA GLU A 10 -9.70 4.29 29.09
C GLU A 10 -8.42 3.99 28.33
N VAL A 11 -8.37 4.37 27.04
CA VAL A 11 -7.28 4.03 26.14
C VAL A 11 -6.71 5.31 25.54
N GLU A 12 -5.42 5.56 25.77
CA GLU A 12 -4.66 6.60 25.08
C GLU A 12 -3.75 5.95 24.02
N VAL A 13 -3.88 6.37 22.77
CA VAL A 13 -3.07 5.86 21.65
C VAL A 13 -2.13 6.96 21.16
N ARG A 14 -0.82 6.67 21.11
CA ARG A 14 0.20 7.56 20.56
C ARG A 14 0.92 6.88 19.40
N HIS A 15 0.79 7.43 18.20
CA HIS A 15 1.54 6.98 17.02
C HIS A 15 2.72 7.91 16.75
N VAL A 16 3.90 7.33 16.50
CA VAL A 16 5.05 8.04 15.95
C VAL A 16 5.14 7.69 14.46
N ILE A 17 5.14 8.71 13.60
CA ILE A 17 5.13 8.53 12.15
C ILE A 17 6.32 9.28 11.57
N GLU A 18 7.26 8.53 10.97
CA GLU A 18 8.53 9.05 10.43
C GLU A 18 8.48 9.25 8.90
N ILE A 19 7.30 9.13 8.31
CA ILE A 19 7.03 9.27 6.88
C ILE A 19 6.06 10.43 6.63
N PRO A 20 6.12 11.09 5.46
CA PRO A 20 5.15 12.12 5.13
C PRO A 20 3.72 11.60 5.08
N LEU A 21 2.82 12.25 5.83
CA LEU A 21 1.40 11.90 5.86
C LEU A 21 0.72 12.20 4.52
N GLY A 22 -0.14 11.29 4.08
CA GLY A 22 -0.91 11.45 2.83
C GLY A 22 -0.07 11.34 1.55
N ALA A 23 1.17 10.85 1.63
CA ALA A 23 2.09 10.76 0.51
C ALA A 23 2.17 9.34 -0.12
N GLY A 24 1.21 8.46 0.18
CA GLY A 24 1.15 7.12 -0.40
C GLY A 24 2.02 6.05 0.29
N PHE A 25 2.67 6.36 1.41
CA PHE A 25 3.49 5.41 2.17
C PHE A 25 2.70 4.43 3.05
N GLY A 26 1.37 4.48 3.03
CA GLY A 26 0.54 3.56 3.82
C GLY A 26 0.54 3.85 5.33
N SER A 27 0.70 5.10 5.74
CA SER A 27 0.72 5.48 7.17
C SER A 27 -0.57 5.10 7.91
N SER A 28 -1.74 5.16 7.25
CA SER A 28 -3.02 4.74 7.84
C SER A 28 -3.05 3.24 8.13
N GLY A 29 -2.67 2.41 7.17
CA GLY A 29 -2.60 0.96 7.35
C GLY A 29 -1.52 0.54 8.36
N GLY A 30 -0.39 1.25 8.40
CA GLY A 30 0.61 1.08 9.45
C GLY A 30 0.08 1.44 10.85
N GLY A 31 -0.69 2.54 10.96
CA GLY A 31 -1.39 2.91 12.19
C GLY A 31 -2.41 1.87 12.62
N ALA A 32 -3.27 1.41 11.72
CA ALA A 32 -4.25 0.36 11.99
C ALA A 32 -3.59 -0.96 12.43
N MET A 33 -2.51 -1.36 11.75
CA MET A 33 -1.77 -2.59 12.06
C MET A 33 -1.08 -2.50 13.43
N SER A 34 -0.33 -1.42 13.68
CA SER A 34 0.35 -1.22 14.96
C SER A 34 -0.63 -1.11 16.14
N LEU A 35 -1.76 -0.43 15.96
CA LEU A 35 -2.81 -0.34 16.98
C LEU A 35 -3.44 -1.71 17.26
N ALA A 36 -3.76 -2.48 16.22
CA ALA A 36 -4.33 -3.81 16.38
C ALA A 36 -3.39 -4.73 17.18
N LEU A 37 -2.09 -4.70 16.89
CA LEU A 37 -1.10 -5.48 17.63
C LEU A 37 -0.95 -4.98 19.08
N ALA A 38 -0.85 -3.67 19.30
CA ALA A 38 -0.69 -3.08 20.62
C ALA A 38 -1.88 -3.36 21.53
N LEU A 39 -3.12 -3.26 21.01
CA LEU A 39 -4.33 -3.61 21.78
C LEU A 39 -4.43 -5.11 22.06
N ASN A 40 -4.01 -5.94 21.10
CA ASN A 40 -3.99 -7.39 21.30
C ASN A 40 -3.06 -7.78 22.45
N GLU A 41 -1.89 -7.14 22.54
CA GLU A 41 -0.92 -7.34 23.62
C GLU A 41 -1.40 -6.74 24.95
N ALA A 42 -1.82 -5.47 24.95
CA ALA A 42 -2.18 -4.75 26.17
C ALA A 42 -3.42 -5.32 26.87
N LEU A 43 -4.34 -5.93 26.11
CA LEU A 43 -5.58 -6.52 26.64
C LEU A 43 -5.55 -8.06 26.66
N ASP A 44 -4.40 -8.68 26.36
CA ASP A 44 -4.21 -10.15 26.30
C ASP A 44 -5.32 -10.89 25.52
N LEU A 45 -5.66 -10.40 24.32
CA LEU A 45 -6.81 -10.90 23.56
C LEU A 45 -6.56 -12.25 22.86
N GLY A 46 -5.34 -12.77 22.94
CA GLY A 46 -4.95 -14.06 22.37
C GLY A 46 -5.06 -14.16 20.84
N LEU A 47 -5.12 -13.04 20.11
CA LEU A 47 -5.17 -13.09 18.64
C LEU A 47 -3.78 -13.41 18.09
N THR A 48 -3.74 -14.21 17.04
CA THR A 48 -2.55 -14.38 16.22
C THR A 48 -2.23 -13.11 15.44
N TYR A 49 -0.98 -12.99 14.97
CA TYR A 49 -0.56 -11.88 14.10
C TYR A 49 -1.49 -11.70 12.89
N MET A 50 -1.89 -12.81 12.26
CA MET A 50 -2.77 -12.79 11.09
C MET A 50 -4.20 -12.36 11.43
N GLU A 51 -4.72 -12.72 12.60
CA GLU A 51 -6.03 -12.25 13.03
C GLU A 51 -6.01 -10.75 13.36
N ALA A 52 -4.99 -10.26 14.06
CA ALA A 52 -4.80 -8.83 14.30
C ALA A 52 -4.67 -8.05 12.97
N ALA A 53 -3.92 -8.58 12.00
CA ALA A 53 -3.81 -8.00 10.67
C ALA A 53 -5.15 -7.95 9.94
N ARG A 54 -6.00 -8.97 10.07
CA ARG A 54 -7.36 -8.94 9.50
C ARG A 54 -8.22 -7.87 10.14
N VAL A 55 -8.11 -7.64 11.45
CA VAL A 55 -8.81 -6.53 12.13
C VAL A 55 -8.36 -5.18 11.55
N ALA A 56 -7.05 -4.97 11.42
CA ALA A 56 -6.50 -3.75 10.82
C ALA A 56 -6.95 -3.56 9.36
N HIS A 57 -6.99 -4.64 8.58
CA HIS A 57 -7.45 -4.60 7.20
C HIS A 57 -8.93 -4.22 7.11
N VAL A 58 -9.80 -4.79 7.95
CA VAL A 58 -11.23 -4.42 8.00
C VAL A 58 -11.40 -2.94 8.31
N ALA A 59 -10.65 -2.40 9.27
CA ALA A 59 -10.68 -0.98 9.60
C ALA A 59 -10.32 -0.09 8.39
N GLU A 60 -9.27 -0.45 7.63
CA GLU A 60 -8.88 0.29 6.42
C GLU A 60 -9.97 0.26 5.32
N ILE A 61 -10.69 -0.85 5.18
CA ILE A 61 -11.81 -0.98 4.23
C ILE A 61 -12.99 -0.11 4.67
N GLU A 62 -13.41 -0.21 5.94
CA GLU A 62 -14.53 0.55 6.50
C GLU A 62 -14.28 2.06 6.43
N CYS A 63 -13.05 2.48 6.73
CA CYS A 63 -12.63 3.88 6.67
C CYS A 63 -12.29 4.37 5.24
N LYS A 64 -12.26 3.47 4.24
CA LYS A 64 -11.88 3.77 2.84
C LYS A 64 -10.49 4.40 2.69
N THR A 65 -9.55 3.98 3.53
CA THR A 65 -8.20 4.53 3.60
C THR A 65 -7.17 3.69 2.86
N GLY A 66 -7.41 2.38 2.68
CA GLY A 66 -6.50 1.51 1.96
C GLY A 66 -7.07 0.14 1.62
N LEU A 67 -6.68 -0.38 0.45
CA LEU A 67 -7.08 -1.73 -0.01
C LEU A 67 -5.96 -2.76 0.12
N GLY A 68 -4.69 -2.33 0.04
CA GLY A 68 -3.52 -3.24 0.00
C GLY A 68 -2.48 -3.02 1.08
N THR A 69 -2.53 -1.92 1.83
CA THR A 69 -1.46 -1.50 2.76
C THR A 69 -1.18 -2.54 3.83
N VAL A 70 -2.23 -2.99 4.54
CA VAL A 70 -2.08 -3.98 5.63
C VAL A 70 -1.58 -5.31 5.10
N PHE A 71 -2.08 -5.74 3.93
CA PHE A 71 -1.57 -6.94 3.28
C PHE A 71 -0.07 -6.80 2.97
N ALA A 72 0.34 -5.71 2.33
CA ALA A 72 1.75 -5.47 2.00
C ALA A 72 2.63 -5.44 3.27
N ALA A 73 2.16 -4.82 4.35
CA ALA A 73 2.84 -4.80 5.64
C ALA A 73 2.99 -6.19 6.25
N THR A 74 2.04 -7.11 6.03
CA THR A 74 2.15 -8.50 6.52
C THR A 74 3.17 -9.33 5.76
N VAL A 75 3.32 -9.12 4.45
CA VAL A 75 4.23 -9.91 3.59
C VAL A 75 5.66 -9.37 3.62
N GLY A 76 5.79 -8.04 3.62
CA GLY A 76 7.06 -7.32 3.60
C GLY A 76 7.91 -7.53 2.35
N GLY A 77 8.91 -6.67 2.17
CA GLY A 77 9.79 -6.69 1.01
C GLY A 77 9.13 -6.15 -0.25
N PHE A 78 9.74 -6.44 -1.41
CA PHE A 78 9.29 -5.95 -2.72
C PHE A 78 8.54 -7.05 -3.47
N GLY A 79 7.37 -6.72 -4.03
CA GLY A 79 6.48 -7.70 -4.65
C GLY A 79 5.18 -7.11 -5.17
N ALA A 80 4.27 -8.00 -5.56
CA ALA A 80 2.95 -7.63 -6.08
C ALA A 80 1.86 -8.56 -5.54
N LEU A 81 0.66 -8.02 -5.33
CA LEU A 81 -0.56 -8.80 -5.07
C LEU A 81 -1.09 -9.31 -6.41
N VAL A 82 -1.12 -10.64 -6.58
CA VAL A 82 -1.58 -11.31 -7.81
C VAL A 82 -3.02 -11.81 -7.71
N LYS A 83 -3.53 -12.00 -6.49
CA LYS A 83 -4.94 -12.31 -6.24
C LYS A 83 -5.50 -11.41 -5.15
N PRO A 84 -6.63 -10.72 -5.40
CA PRO A 84 -7.21 -9.80 -4.43
C PRO A 84 -7.67 -10.54 -3.17
N GLY A 85 -7.45 -9.92 -2.01
CA GLY A 85 -7.92 -10.42 -0.72
C GLY A 85 -7.16 -9.80 0.45
N GLY A 86 -7.76 -9.87 1.63
CA GLY A 86 -7.10 -9.45 2.87
C GLY A 86 -6.01 -10.43 3.33
N PRO A 87 -5.34 -10.13 4.46
CA PRO A 87 -4.31 -11.01 5.03
C PRO A 87 -4.77 -12.46 5.19
N GLY A 88 -4.05 -13.38 4.56
CA GLY A 88 -4.33 -14.83 4.57
C GLY A 88 -5.42 -15.30 3.60
N ILE A 89 -5.89 -14.42 2.71
CA ILE A 89 -6.83 -14.76 1.61
C ILE A 89 -6.23 -14.38 0.25
N GLY A 90 -5.65 -13.18 0.15
CA GLY A 90 -4.95 -12.73 -1.06
C GLY A 90 -3.67 -13.52 -1.31
N GLU A 91 -3.21 -13.50 -2.56
CA GLU A 91 -1.97 -14.15 -2.98
C GLU A 91 -1.01 -13.11 -3.52
N SER A 92 0.27 -13.22 -3.17
CA SER A 92 1.32 -12.32 -3.60
C SER A 92 2.58 -13.06 -4.00
N ILE A 93 3.32 -12.42 -4.88
CA ILE A 93 4.69 -12.81 -5.24
C ILE A 93 5.67 -11.84 -4.59
N LYS A 94 6.86 -12.34 -4.29
CA LYS A 94 7.93 -11.57 -3.65
C LYS A 94 9.22 -11.73 -4.43
N TYR A 95 9.92 -10.62 -4.61
CA TYR A 95 11.23 -10.62 -5.23
C TYR A 95 12.25 -11.20 -4.22
N PRO A 96 12.96 -12.30 -4.57
CA PRO A 96 13.81 -13.00 -3.61
C PRO A 96 14.94 -12.13 -3.03
N ARG A 97 15.48 -11.20 -3.83
CA ARG A 97 16.58 -10.30 -3.47
C ARG A 97 16.09 -8.92 -3.02
N SER A 98 14.90 -8.86 -2.42
CA SER A 98 14.30 -7.60 -1.98
C SER A 98 15.16 -6.81 -0.98
N SER A 99 15.97 -7.49 -0.15
CA SER A 99 16.89 -6.86 0.79
C SER A 99 18.09 -6.16 0.12
N GLU A 100 18.33 -6.42 -1.16
CA GLU A 100 19.41 -5.77 -1.92
C GLU A 100 18.93 -4.50 -2.62
N LEU A 101 17.63 -4.20 -2.56
CA LEU A 101 17.04 -3.02 -3.17
C LEU A 101 17.10 -1.84 -2.21
N SER A 102 17.35 -0.66 -2.77
CA SER A 102 17.21 0.62 -2.08
C SER A 102 16.13 1.45 -2.77
N VAL A 103 15.32 2.15 -1.98
CA VAL A 103 14.25 3.02 -2.48
C VAL A 103 14.62 4.47 -2.17
N VAL A 104 14.53 5.32 -3.19
CA VAL A 104 14.63 6.78 -3.05
C VAL A 104 13.25 7.34 -3.43
N TYR A 105 12.74 8.27 -2.63
CA TYR A 105 11.45 8.90 -2.89
C TYR A 105 11.59 10.42 -2.94
N LEU A 106 10.69 11.04 -3.69
CA LEU A 106 10.49 12.48 -3.73
C LEU A 106 9.04 12.77 -3.38
N HIS A 107 8.81 13.67 -2.42
CA HIS A 107 7.48 14.04 -1.98
C HIS A 107 7.21 15.51 -2.35
N PHE A 108 6.13 15.74 -3.11
CA PHE A 108 5.74 17.08 -3.57
C PHE A 108 4.48 17.64 -2.90
N GLY A 109 3.86 16.89 -2.00
CA GLY A 109 2.63 17.23 -1.31
C GLY A 109 1.63 16.06 -1.28
N PRO A 110 0.61 16.14 -0.42
CA PRO A 110 -0.39 15.10 -0.29
C PRO A 110 -1.35 15.06 -1.50
N MET A 111 -1.91 13.88 -1.78
CA MET A 111 -3.01 13.70 -2.73
C MET A 111 -4.19 13.04 -2.02
N ALA A 112 -5.39 13.59 -2.16
CA ALA A 112 -6.58 13.04 -1.50
C ALA A 112 -7.01 11.72 -2.16
N THR A 113 -6.69 10.59 -1.50
CA THR A 113 -6.99 9.23 -1.98
C THR A 113 -8.47 9.01 -2.28
N LYS A 114 -9.36 9.62 -1.47
CA LYS A 114 -10.81 9.49 -1.61
C LYS A 114 -11.33 10.05 -2.95
N ASP A 115 -10.76 11.15 -3.41
CA ASP A 115 -11.20 11.83 -4.62
C ASP A 115 -10.78 11.05 -5.86
N ALA A 116 -9.53 10.56 -5.88
CA ALA A 116 -9.02 9.70 -6.94
C ALA A 116 -9.80 8.37 -7.03
N LEU A 117 -10.08 7.74 -5.89
CA LEU A 117 -10.83 6.48 -5.87
C LEU A 117 -12.31 6.64 -6.19
N SER A 118 -12.89 7.84 -6.19
CA SER A 118 -14.33 8.04 -6.45
C SER A 118 -14.63 8.44 -7.90
N ASP A 119 -13.60 8.74 -8.70
CA ASP A 119 -13.71 9.10 -10.11
C ASP A 119 -13.98 7.86 -11.01
N PRO A 120 -15.16 7.76 -11.65
CA PRO A 120 -15.50 6.63 -12.51
C PRO A 120 -14.61 6.51 -13.77
N ASP A 121 -14.18 7.62 -14.35
CA ASP A 121 -13.33 7.63 -15.55
C ASP A 121 -11.90 7.20 -15.21
N MET A 122 -11.39 7.64 -14.06
CA MET A 122 -10.13 7.16 -13.53
C MET A 122 -10.19 5.63 -13.28
N ARG A 123 -11.24 5.14 -12.61
CA ARG A 123 -11.44 3.70 -12.37
C ARG A 123 -11.47 2.90 -13.68
N ARG A 124 -12.15 3.40 -14.72
CA ARG A 124 -12.19 2.74 -16.03
C ARG A 124 -10.78 2.58 -16.59
N ARG A 125 -9.99 3.67 -16.64
CA ARG A 125 -8.61 3.63 -17.13
C ARG A 125 -7.72 2.69 -16.32
N ILE A 126 -7.86 2.67 -14.99
CA ILE A 126 -7.14 1.73 -14.12
C ILE A 126 -7.45 0.29 -14.52
N ASN A 127 -8.74 -0.05 -14.68
CA ASN A 127 -9.18 -1.41 -14.98
C ASN A 127 -8.79 -1.89 -16.38
N GLU A 128 -8.62 -0.98 -17.35
CA GLU A 128 -8.21 -1.33 -18.73
C GLU A 128 -6.77 -1.89 -18.81
N VAL A 129 -5.87 -1.44 -17.93
CA VAL A 129 -4.44 -1.78 -17.99
C VAL A 129 -3.91 -2.49 -16.75
N GLY A 130 -4.49 -2.25 -15.57
CA GLY A 130 -3.95 -2.70 -14.29
C GLY A 130 -3.77 -4.21 -14.20
N GLY A 131 -4.82 -4.99 -14.50
CA GLY A 131 -4.75 -6.45 -14.47
C GLY A 131 -3.66 -7.01 -15.37
N ARG A 132 -3.59 -6.54 -16.61
CA ARG A 132 -2.58 -6.96 -17.60
C ARG A 132 -1.15 -6.67 -17.14
N TYR A 133 -0.91 -5.55 -16.46
CA TYR A 133 0.41 -5.24 -15.93
C TYR A 133 0.76 -6.09 -14.71
N VAL A 134 -0.21 -6.39 -13.84
CA VAL A 134 -0.02 -7.33 -12.73
C VAL A 134 0.28 -8.73 -13.27
N ASP A 135 -0.45 -9.21 -14.28
CA ASP A 135 -0.20 -10.49 -14.94
C ASP A 135 1.25 -10.54 -15.46
N ARG A 136 1.67 -9.48 -16.16
CA ARG A 136 3.04 -9.39 -16.68
C ARG A 136 4.11 -9.37 -15.59
N ILE A 137 3.87 -8.66 -14.49
CA ILE A 137 4.74 -8.66 -13.31
C ILE A 137 4.78 -10.05 -12.67
N SER A 138 3.68 -10.80 -12.72
CA SER A 138 3.61 -12.15 -12.15
C SER A 138 4.39 -13.21 -12.91
N GLU A 139 4.52 -13.04 -14.22
CA GLU A 139 5.34 -13.91 -15.07
C GLU A 139 6.84 -13.69 -14.84
N ASP A 140 7.25 -12.43 -14.60
CA ASP A 140 8.66 -12.03 -14.53
C ASP A 140 8.84 -10.84 -13.57
N LEU A 141 8.85 -11.12 -12.26
CA LEU A 141 9.04 -10.07 -11.24
C LEU A 141 10.50 -9.60 -11.23
N ARG A 142 10.78 -8.53 -11.97
CA ARG A 142 12.05 -7.80 -11.93
C ARG A 142 11.82 -6.33 -11.58
N PRO A 143 12.68 -5.69 -10.75
CA PRO A 143 12.51 -4.30 -10.35
C PRO A 143 12.43 -3.31 -11.52
N ASP A 144 13.22 -3.54 -12.58
CA ASP A 144 13.21 -2.72 -13.80
C ASP A 144 11.87 -2.82 -14.55
N LEU A 145 11.36 -4.04 -14.75
CA LEU A 145 10.07 -4.27 -15.40
C LEU A 145 8.92 -3.68 -14.58
N PHE A 146 8.95 -3.85 -13.24
CA PHE A 146 7.97 -3.25 -12.35
C PHE A 146 7.93 -1.73 -12.52
N MET A 147 9.09 -1.06 -12.44
CA MET A 147 9.17 0.39 -12.60
C MET A 147 8.71 0.85 -13.99
N GLU A 148 9.06 0.13 -15.05
CA GLU A 148 8.61 0.43 -16.41
C GLU A 148 7.07 0.35 -16.52
N LEU A 149 6.46 -0.71 -16.00
CA LEU A 149 5.01 -0.90 -16.06
C LEU A 149 4.26 0.09 -15.15
N SER A 150 4.79 0.38 -13.96
CA SER A 150 4.25 1.41 -13.07
C SER A 150 4.27 2.80 -13.73
N GLN A 151 5.36 3.15 -14.43
CA GLN A 151 5.42 4.42 -15.16
C GLN A 151 4.42 4.48 -16.33
N LYS A 152 4.28 3.38 -17.10
CA LYS A 152 3.27 3.28 -18.16
C LYS A 152 1.85 3.43 -17.60
N PHE A 153 1.58 2.80 -16.47
CA PHE A 153 0.32 2.93 -15.74
C PHE A 153 0.06 4.38 -15.34
N THR A 154 1.01 5.01 -14.67
CA THR A 154 0.92 6.41 -14.21
C THR A 154 0.62 7.38 -15.35
N ARG A 155 1.28 7.21 -16.51
CA ARG A 155 1.01 8.02 -17.72
C ARG A 155 -0.35 7.74 -18.32
N TYR A 156 -0.77 6.49 -18.40
CA TYR A 156 -2.05 6.10 -19.00
C TYR A 156 -3.25 6.58 -18.19
N VAL A 157 -3.19 6.41 -16.86
CA VAL A 157 -4.26 6.84 -15.94
C VAL A 157 -4.24 8.36 -15.74
N ASP A 158 -3.17 9.05 -16.16
CA ASP A 158 -3.01 10.51 -16.08
C ASP A 158 -3.17 11.06 -14.65
N ILE A 159 -2.54 10.39 -13.69
CA ILE A 159 -2.60 10.75 -12.26
C ILE A 159 -1.47 11.69 -11.82
N SER A 160 -0.53 12.00 -12.72
CA SER A 160 0.64 12.83 -12.41
C SER A 160 0.36 14.31 -12.56
N THR A 161 0.83 15.11 -11.60
CA THR A 161 0.90 16.56 -11.73
C THR A 161 1.93 16.98 -12.78
N PRO A 162 1.84 18.20 -13.36
CA PRO A 162 2.84 18.70 -14.31
C PRO A 162 4.27 18.65 -13.75
N ARG A 163 4.43 18.94 -12.46
CA ARG A 163 5.73 18.86 -11.77
C ARG A 163 6.27 17.42 -11.74
N LEU A 164 5.42 16.43 -11.43
CA LEU A 164 5.83 15.03 -11.43
C LEU A 164 6.18 14.56 -12.85
N LYS A 165 5.38 14.94 -13.86
CA LYS A 165 5.66 14.61 -15.28
C LYS A 165 7.05 15.08 -15.71
N ALA A 166 7.42 16.33 -15.41
CA ALA A 166 8.73 16.87 -15.73
C ALA A 166 9.90 16.11 -15.04
N VAL A 167 9.68 15.63 -13.81
CA VAL A 167 10.68 14.82 -13.09
C VAL A 167 10.83 13.43 -13.72
N LEU A 168 9.71 12.77 -14.04
CA LEU A 168 9.71 11.45 -14.67
C LEU A 168 10.34 11.48 -16.07
N GLU A 169 10.11 12.55 -16.85
CA GLU A 169 10.74 12.77 -18.16
C GLU A 169 12.27 12.88 -18.04
N ARG A 170 12.76 13.70 -17.11
CA ARG A 170 14.22 13.84 -16.88
C ARG A 170 14.86 12.55 -16.39
N ALA A 171 14.22 11.86 -15.46
CA ALA A 171 14.72 10.57 -14.97
C ALA A 171 14.81 9.54 -16.11
N TRP A 172 13.85 9.56 -17.04
CA TRP A 172 13.86 8.72 -18.23
C TRP A 172 15.02 9.02 -19.18
N GLU A 173 15.27 10.29 -19.48
CA GLU A 173 16.42 10.71 -20.30
C GLU A 173 17.75 10.21 -19.73
N GLN A 174 17.83 10.16 -18.39
CA GLN A 174 19.00 9.67 -17.65
C GLN A 174 18.99 8.16 -17.39
N LYS A 175 17.99 7.42 -17.90
CA LYS A 175 17.81 5.97 -17.70
C LYS A 175 17.74 5.56 -16.22
N VAL A 176 17.19 6.42 -15.37
CA VAL A 176 16.95 6.13 -13.95
C VAL A 176 15.56 5.48 -13.83
N PRO A 177 15.45 4.21 -13.34
CA PRO A 177 14.16 3.58 -13.12
C PRO A 177 13.34 4.35 -12.08
N CYS A 178 12.14 4.78 -12.45
CA CYS A 178 11.24 5.54 -11.58
C CYS A 178 9.78 5.44 -12.05
N THR A 179 8.84 5.73 -11.15
CA THR A 179 7.40 5.73 -11.40
C THR A 179 6.71 6.92 -10.75
#